data_AF-A0AB73TZ86-F1
#
_entry.id   AF-A0AB73TZ86-F1
#
_cell.length_a   1.000
_cell.length_b   1.000
_cell.length_c   1.000
_cell.angle_alpha   90.00
_cell.angle_beta   90.00
_cell.angle_gamma   90.00
#
_symmetry.space_group_name_H-M   'P 1'
#
loop_
_entity.id
_entity.type
_entity.pdbx_description
1 polymer ?
#
loop_
_entity_poly.entity_id
_entity_poly.type
_entity_poly.pdbx_seq_one_letter_code
_entity_poly.pdbx_strand_id
1 'polypeptide(L)'
;MNVWVINPAADDWGWNPATLEAWATLAAGAFAFAAFVIALLSWRAAKTQTVAVEGEIASRMRPWVGLFGFEFTQGAGGTKPRLDILLKNFGPLPAHRAHLTVVIEPRDALDHEKDNPVVHKEPYEDKALMPAEDGNYGFPVERYPLLGQWVSADRDLLIDGSFTYAHAGREFKSLFQAKIWLEQERSPDGQVKINWRNVTVT
;
A
#
# COMPACT_ATOMS: atom_id res chain seq x y z
N MET A 1 8.53 64.51 83.84
CA MET A 1 8.65 63.05 83.67
C MET A 1 8.02 62.74 82.32
N ASN A 2 8.82 62.68 81.25
CA ASN A 2 8.34 62.44 79.90
C ASN A 2 8.38 60.93 79.62
N VAL A 3 7.21 60.34 79.42
CA VAL A 3 7.08 58.95 78.97
C VAL A 3 7.20 58.98 77.45
N TRP A 4 8.31 58.46 76.92
CA TRP A 4 8.44 58.15 75.51
C TRP A 4 7.59 56.92 75.21
N VAL A 5 6.48 57.12 74.51
CA VAL A 5 5.77 56.01 73.87
C VAL A 5 6.59 55.64 72.63
N ILE A 6 7.36 54.56 72.74
CA ILE A 6 7.95 53.89 71.59
C ILE A 6 6.77 53.34 70.79
N ASN A 7 6.50 53.91 69.63
CA ASN A 7 5.57 53.33 68.67
C ASN A 7 6.32 52.16 68.01
N PRO A 8 6.01 50.89 68.31
CA PRO A 8 6.61 49.79 67.57
C PRO A 8 6.14 49.90 66.13
N ALA A 9 7.05 49.64 65.20
CA ALA A 9 6.77 49.59 63.77
C ALA A 9 5.41 48.91 63.51
N ALA A 10 4.57 49.56 62.71
CA ALA A 10 3.38 48.92 62.19
C ALA A 10 3.83 47.66 61.44
N ASP A 11 3.53 46.51 62.02
CA ASP A 11 3.69 45.22 61.39
C ASP A 11 2.84 45.20 60.11
N ASP A 12 3.50 45.35 58.96
CA ASP A 12 2.93 45.30 57.60
C ASP A 12 2.49 43.87 57.19
N TRP A 13 2.01 43.09 58.15
CA TRP A 13 1.46 41.73 57.95
C TRP A 13 -0.08 41.75 57.94
N GLY A 14 -0.67 42.84 57.44
CA GLY A 14 -2.10 42.95 57.17
C GLY A 14 -2.42 42.62 55.72
N TRP A 15 -3.67 42.21 55.46
CA TRP A 15 -4.27 42.06 54.13
C TRP A 15 -4.18 43.38 53.34
N ASN A 16 -3.02 43.66 52.77
CA ASN A 16 -2.79 44.82 51.95
C ASN A 16 -3.41 44.55 50.56
N PRO A 17 -4.39 45.37 50.10
CA PRO A 17 -5.05 45.18 48.81
C PRO A 17 -4.05 44.98 47.66
N ALA A 18 -2.93 45.71 47.70
CA ALA A 18 -1.86 45.59 46.71
C ALA A 18 -1.18 44.21 46.70
N THR A 19 -1.04 43.56 47.87
CA THR A 19 -0.50 42.19 47.95
C THR A 19 -1.51 41.16 47.44
N LEU A 20 -2.81 41.33 47.71
CA LEU A 20 -3.86 40.43 47.22
C LEU A 20 -4.05 40.53 45.71
N GLU A 21 -4.00 41.74 45.15
CA GLU A 21 -4.01 41.98 43.70
C GLU A 21 -2.76 41.39 43.03
N ALA A 22 -1.59 41.51 43.65
CA ALA A 22 -0.36 40.88 43.16
C ALA A 22 -0.46 39.34 43.15
N TRP A 23 -0.96 38.73 44.23
CA TRP A 23 -1.18 37.27 44.28
C TRP A 23 -2.23 36.80 43.28
N ALA A 24 -3.33 37.54 43.11
CA ALA A 24 -4.36 37.23 42.12
C ALA A 24 -3.83 37.35 40.68
N THR A 25 -3.00 38.35 40.40
CA THR A 25 -2.37 38.56 39.09
C THR A 25 -1.35 37.46 38.78
N LEU A 26 -0.56 37.04 39.78
CA LEU A 26 0.36 35.90 39.66
C LEU A 26 -0.39 34.59 39.43
N ALA A 27 -1.47 34.34 40.16
CA ALA A 27 -2.31 33.16 39.96
C ALA A 27 -2.96 33.16 38.57
N ALA A 28 -3.55 34.29 38.15
CA ALA A 28 -4.13 34.45 36.81
C ALA A 28 -3.07 34.27 35.70
N GLY A 29 -1.87 34.81 35.89
CA GLY A 29 -0.73 34.62 34.98
C GLY A 29 -0.28 33.17 34.87
N ALA A 30 -0.21 32.45 36.01
CA ALA A 30 0.13 31.03 36.03
C ALA A 30 -0.93 30.17 35.33
N PHE A 31 -2.22 30.44 35.54
CA PHE A 31 -3.31 29.77 34.83
C PHE A 31 -3.31 30.07 33.33
N ALA A 32 -3.08 31.33 32.94
CA ALA A 32 -2.98 31.71 31.53
C ALA A 32 -1.80 31.02 30.84
N PHE A 33 -0.65 30.92 31.52
CA PHE A 33 0.52 30.20 31.01
C PHE A 33 0.25 28.70 30.87
N ALA A 34 -0.35 28.06 31.88
CA ALA A 34 -0.73 26.65 31.81
C ALA A 34 -1.73 26.38 30.67
N ALA A 35 -2.74 27.23 30.52
CA ALA A 35 -3.71 27.14 29.43
C ALA A 35 -3.04 27.30 28.06
N PHE A 36 -2.10 28.23 27.92
CA PHE A 36 -1.31 28.40 26.69
C PHE A 36 -0.48 27.15 26.34
N VAL A 37 0.19 26.55 27.33
CA VAL A 37 0.96 25.32 27.13
C VAL A 37 0.06 24.17 26.70
N ILE A 38 -1.09 23.99 27.36
CA ILE A 38 -2.08 22.94 27.01
C ILE A 38 -2.64 23.18 25.61
N ALA A 39 -2.94 24.43 25.24
CA ALA A 39 -3.41 24.78 23.90
C ALA A 39 -2.35 24.46 22.84
N LEU A 40 -1.08 24.77 23.10
CA LEU A 40 0.03 24.47 22.20
C LEU A 40 0.24 22.97 22.01
N LEU A 41 0.20 22.19 23.09
CA LEU A 41 0.32 20.73 23.04
C LEU A 41 -0.86 20.09 22.31
N SER A 42 -2.08 20.54 22.62
CA SER A 42 -3.31 20.09 21.95
C SER A 42 -3.28 20.39 20.45
N TRP A 43 -2.78 21.56 20.06
CA TRP A 43 -2.63 21.92 18.64
C TRP A 43 -1.62 21.02 17.91
N ARG A 44 -0.49 20.72 18.54
CA ARG A 44 0.51 19.79 17.97
C ARG A 44 -0.04 18.38 17.84
N ALA A 45 -0.72 17.88 18.87
CA ALA A 45 -1.36 16.57 18.85
C ALA A 45 -2.44 16.48 17.75
N ALA A 46 -3.29 17.52 17.62
CA ALA A 46 -4.28 17.61 16.57
C ALA A 46 -3.65 17.59 15.17
N LYS A 47 -2.54 18.32 14.94
CA LYS A 47 -1.80 18.29 13.68
C LYS A 47 -1.26 16.90 13.35
N THR A 48 -0.70 16.20 14.33
CA THR A 48 -0.20 14.83 14.11
C THR A 48 -1.35 13.87 13.82
N GLN A 49 -2.48 14.03 14.51
CA GLN A 49 -3.67 13.22 14.30
C GLN A 49 -4.30 13.46 12.92
N THR A 50 -4.39 14.71 12.44
CA THR A 50 -4.91 14.99 11.10
C THR A 50 -4.04 14.36 10.02
N VAL A 51 -2.71 14.43 10.14
CA VAL A 51 -1.79 13.79 9.19
C VAL A 51 -1.95 12.26 9.21
N ALA A 52 -2.10 11.66 10.39
CA ALA A 52 -2.32 10.22 10.51
C ALA A 52 -3.64 9.78 9.89
N VAL A 53 -4.73 10.53 10.15
CA VAL A 53 -6.06 10.26 9.59
C VAL A 53 -6.08 10.47 8.09
N GLU A 54 -5.47 11.55 7.57
CA GLU A 54 -5.34 11.79 6.13
C GLU A 54 -4.54 10.67 5.45
N GLY A 55 -3.45 10.21 6.08
CA GLY A 55 -2.68 9.07 5.60
C GLY A 55 -3.49 7.78 5.58
N GLU A 56 -4.27 7.52 6.62
CA GLU A 56 -5.15 6.36 6.70
C GLU A 56 -6.27 6.42 5.64
N ILE A 57 -6.95 7.56 5.52
CA ILE A 57 -7.97 7.79 4.50
C ILE A 57 -7.36 7.62 3.11
N ALA A 58 -6.21 8.21 2.82
CA ALA A 58 -5.53 8.06 1.53
C ALA A 58 -5.13 6.60 1.26
N SER A 59 -4.77 5.83 2.29
CA SER A 59 -4.44 4.40 2.16
C SER A 59 -5.67 3.54 1.86
N ARG A 60 -6.85 3.93 2.37
CA ARG A 60 -8.14 3.27 2.13
C ARG A 60 -8.77 3.71 0.81
N MET A 61 -8.57 4.97 0.42
CA MET A 61 -9.06 5.61 -0.80
C MET A 61 -8.04 5.45 -1.94
N ARG A 62 -7.62 4.22 -2.22
CA ARG A 62 -6.81 3.91 -3.41
C ARG A 62 -7.41 2.70 -4.14
N PRO A 63 -7.24 2.61 -5.47
CA PRO A 63 -7.53 1.37 -6.16
C PRO A 63 -6.62 0.27 -5.61
N TRP A 64 -7.16 -0.92 -5.40
CA TRP A 64 -6.40 -2.04 -4.87
C TRP A 64 -6.64 -3.25 -5.75
N VAL A 65 -5.78 -3.41 -6.76
CA VAL A 65 -5.92 -4.52 -7.73
C VAL A 65 -5.05 -5.69 -7.31
N GLY A 66 -5.67 -6.81 -6.98
CA GLY A 66 -4.99 -8.04 -6.56
C GLY A 66 -5.10 -9.13 -7.61
N LEU A 67 -4.16 -10.08 -7.58
CA LEU A 67 -4.31 -11.34 -8.30
C LEU A 67 -5.35 -12.20 -7.58
N PHE A 68 -6.40 -12.54 -8.32
CA PHE A 68 -7.53 -13.34 -7.84
C PHE A 68 -7.43 -14.80 -8.30
N GLY A 69 -6.85 -15.04 -9.48
CA GLY A 69 -6.68 -16.38 -10.03
C GLY A 69 -5.54 -16.44 -11.03
N PHE A 70 -4.93 -17.61 -11.13
CA PHE A 70 -3.88 -17.88 -12.09
C PHE A 70 -3.97 -19.36 -12.48
N GLU A 71 -4.19 -19.61 -13.76
CA GLU A 71 -4.44 -20.95 -14.27
C GLU A 71 -3.66 -21.20 -15.55
N PHE A 72 -3.10 -22.40 -15.63
CA PHE A 72 -2.46 -22.89 -16.84
C PHE A 72 -3.20 -24.12 -17.34
N THR A 73 -3.80 -23.99 -18.52
CA THR A 73 -4.48 -25.10 -19.19
C THR A 73 -3.52 -25.68 -20.23
N GLN A 74 -3.08 -26.93 -20.04
CA GLN A 74 -2.21 -27.64 -20.99
C GLN A 74 -2.90 -28.01 -22.31
N GLY A 75 -4.22 -27.83 -22.39
CA GLY A 75 -5.02 -28.20 -23.55
C GLY A 75 -5.31 -29.70 -23.57
N ALA A 76 -6.53 -30.08 -23.24
CA ALA A 76 -7.03 -31.45 -23.42
C ALA A 76 -8.26 -31.41 -24.34
N GLY A 77 -8.45 -32.47 -25.14
CA GLY A 77 -9.65 -32.63 -25.97
C GLY A 77 -9.85 -31.57 -27.07
N GLY A 78 -8.76 -31.08 -27.68
CA GLY A 78 -8.82 -30.08 -28.75
C GLY A 78 -8.81 -28.61 -28.28
N THR A 79 -8.71 -28.37 -26.98
CA THR A 79 -8.50 -27.03 -26.42
C THR A 79 -7.03 -26.65 -26.53
N LYS A 80 -6.73 -25.44 -26.98
CA LYS A 80 -5.34 -24.96 -27.12
C LYS A 80 -4.76 -24.59 -25.75
N PRO A 81 -3.45 -24.82 -25.51
CA PRO A 81 -2.84 -24.43 -24.26
C PRO A 81 -2.93 -22.91 -24.04
N ARG A 82 -3.29 -22.51 -22.83
CA ARG A 82 -3.58 -21.12 -22.48
C ARG A 82 -3.14 -20.81 -21.04
N LEU A 83 -2.63 -19.59 -20.85
CA LEU A 83 -2.40 -19.02 -19.53
C LEU A 83 -3.49 -17.98 -19.24
N ASP A 84 -4.15 -18.12 -18.10
CA ASP A 84 -5.22 -17.24 -17.63
C ASP A 84 -4.83 -16.57 -16.31
N ILE A 85 -4.93 -15.24 -16.29
CA ILE A 85 -4.57 -14.39 -15.17
C ILE A 85 -5.79 -13.55 -14.83
N LEU A 86 -6.34 -13.78 -13.64
CA LEU A 86 -7.52 -13.07 -13.15
C LEU A 86 -7.08 -12.03 -12.13
N LEU A 87 -7.39 -10.77 -12.42
CA LEU A 87 -7.13 -9.64 -11.55
C LEU A 87 -8.46 -9.06 -11.07
N LYS A 88 -8.53 -8.62 -9.82
CA LYS A 88 -9.73 -8.03 -9.25
C LYS A 88 -9.42 -6.73 -8.54
N ASN A 89 -10.23 -5.71 -8.76
CA ASN A 89 -10.14 -4.47 -7.99
C ASN A 89 -10.96 -4.61 -6.70
N PHE A 90 -10.25 -4.78 -5.59
CA PHE A 90 -10.79 -4.83 -4.25
C PHE A 90 -10.86 -3.44 -3.59
N GLY A 91 -10.35 -2.40 -4.25
CA GLY A 91 -10.37 -1.04 -3.76
C GLY A 91 -11.70 -0.33 -4.08
N PRO A 92 -12.02 0.77 -3.37
CA PRO A 92 -13.25 1.53 -3.59
C PRO A 92 -13.20 2.43 -4.84
N LEU A 93 -12.04 2.56 -5.49
CA LEU A 93 -11.81 3.49 -6.59
C LEU A 93 -11.44 2.75 -7.88
N PRO A 94 -11.78 3.30 -9.06
CA PRO A 94 -11.41 2.72 -10.35
C PRO A 94 -9.91 2.75 -10.60
N ALA A 95 -9.38 1.68 -11.16
CA ALA A 95 -8.00 1.55 -11.61
C ALA A 95 -7.94 1.84 -13.12
N HIS A 96 -7.60 3.07 -13.50
CA HIS A 96 -7.51 3.48 -14.91
C HIS A 96 -6.18 3.06 -15.54
N ARG A 97 -6.10 3.04 -16.88
CA ARG A 97 -4.88 2.69 -17.62
C ARG A 97 -4.30 1.34 -17.16
N ALA A 98 -5.19 0.40 -16.89
CA ALA A 98 -4.86 -0.93 -16.41
C ALA A 98 -4.09 -1.70 -17.49
N HIS A 99 -2.86 -2.12 -17.17
CA HIS A 99 -1.97 -2.78 -18.12
C HIS A 99 -1.23 -3.94 -17.47
N LEU A 100 -1.37 -5.13 -18.07
CA LEU A 100 -0.69 -6.34 -17.66
C LEU A 100 0.58 -6.58 -18.49
N THR A 101 1.67 -6.87 -17.81
CA THR A 101 2.90 -7.41 -18.38
C THR A 101 3.27 -8.69 -17.66
N VAL A 102 3.63 -9.73 -18.40
CA VAL A 102 4.04 -11.03 -17.88
C VAL A 102 5.34 -11.43 -18.56
N VAL A 103 6.31 -11.84 -17.76
CA VAL A 103 7.60 -12.37 -18.20
C VAL A 103 7.63 -13.84 -17.79
N ILE A 104 7.93 -14.72 -18.74
CA ILE A 104 7.95 -16.16 -18.53
C ILE A 104 9.33 -16.68 -18.92
N GLU A 105 9.91 -17.50 -18.07
CA GLU A 105 11.19 -18.15 -18.27
C GLU A 105 11.14 -19.60 -17.76
N PRO A 106 11.97 -20.51 -18.30
CA PRO A 106 12.12 -21.83 -17.70
C PRO A 106 12.79 -21.70 -16.34
N ARG A 107 12.41 -22.56 -15.39
CA ARG A 107 13.00 -22.58 -14.04
C ARG A 107 14.49 -22.89 -14.06
N ASP A 108 14.87 -23.87 -14.87
CA ASP A 108 16.26 -24.31 -15.02
C ASP A 108 16.69 -24.01 -16.45
N ALA A 109 17.63 -23.08 -16.62
CA ALA A 109 18.19 -22.72 -17.92
C ALA A 109 19.11 -23.85 -18.42
N LEU A 110 18.98 -24.24 -19.69
CA LEU A 110 19.91 -25.17 -20.32
C LEU A 110 21.14 -24.42 -20.84
N ASP A 111 22.31 -25.07 -20.87
CA ASP A 111 23.63 -24.50 -21.24
C ASP A 111 23.69 -23.79 -22.62
N HIS A 112 22.65 -23.90 -23.45
CA HIS A 112 22.56 -23.32 -24.78
C HIS A 112 21.39 -22.34 -24.97
N GLU A 113 20.59 -22.09 -23.94
CA GLU A 113 19.56 -21.05 -23.99
C GLU A 113 20.18 -19.72 -23.58
N LYS A 114 20.31 -18.80 -24.55
CA LYS A 114 20.47 -17.37 -24.23
C LYS A 114 19.25 -16.93 -23.42
N ASP A 115 19.45 -16.07 -22.41
CA ASP A 115 18.41 -15.37 -21.64
C ASP A 115 17.37 -14.68 -22.56
N ASN A 116 16.40 -15.45 -23.04
CA ASN A 116 15.36 -15.03 -23.95
C ASN A 116 14.00 -15.31 -23.29
N PRO A 117 13.61 -14.51 -22.29
CA PRO A 117 12.31 -14.67 -21.66
C PRO A 117 11.19 -14.37 -22.65
N VAL A 118 10.08 -15.08 -22.52
CA VAL A 118 8.85 -14.79 -23.24
C VAL A 118 8.15 -13.66 -22.53
N VAL A 119 7.96 -12.53 -23.22
CA VAL A 119 7.29 -11.35 -22.65
C VAL A 119 5.93 -11.17 -23.31
N HIS A 120 4.87 -11.33 -22.51
CA HIS A 120 3.53 -10.91 -22.87
C HIS A 120 3.24 -9.52 -22.32
N LYS A 121 2.72 -8.65 -23.18
CA LYS A 121 2.18 -7.34 -22.79
C LYS A 121 0.80 -7.24 -23.40
N GLU A 122 -0.17 -6.91 -22.56
CA GLU A 122 -1.49 -6.56 -23.07
C GLU A 122 -1.34 -5.35 -24.01
N PRO A 123 -1.97 -5.37 -25.19
CA PRO A 123 -1.99 -4.18 -26.04
C PRO A 123 -2.56 -3.02 -25.22
N TYR A 124 -1.89 -1.86 -25.27
CA TYR A 124 -2.28 -0.66 -24.53
C TYR A 124 -3.74 -0.35 -24.81
N GLU A 125 -4.60 -0.58 -23.82
CA GLU A 125 -5.97 -0.14 -23.84
C GLU A 125 -6.19 0.77 -22.63
N ASP A 126 -7.01 1.80 -22.82
CA ASP A 126 -7.61 2.62 -21.78
C ASP A 126 -8.61 1.79 -20.92
N LYS A 127 -8.30 0.52 -20.63
CA LYS A 127 -9.08 -0.32 -19.73
C LYS A 127 -9.07 0.33 -18.36
N ALA A 128 -10.26 0.51 -17.81
CA ALA A 128 -10.44 0.84 -16.41
C ALA A 128 -11.00 -0.40 -15.73
N LEU A 129 -10.37 -0.84 -14.64
CA LEU A 129 -10.91 -1.91 -13.81
C LEU A 129 -11.74 -1.27 -12.68
N MET A 130 -13.06 -1.37 -12.79
CA MET A 130 -14.00 -0.77 -11.84
C MET A 130 -13.98 -1.53 -10.52
N PRO A 131 -14.40 -0.91 -9.39
CA PRO A 131 -14.53 -1.60 -8.11
C PRO A 131 -15.37 -2.87 -8.24
N ALA A 132 -14.88 -3.97 -7.64
CA ALA A 132 -15.49 -5.31 -7.70
C ALA A 132 -15.56 -5.98 -9.08
N GLU A 133 -15.02 -5.35 -10.13
CA GLU A 133 -14.91 -5.94 -11.46
C GLU A 133 -13.75 -6.95 -11.54
N ASP A 134 -13.98 -8.02 -12.30
CA ASP A 134 -12.99 -9.06 -12.59
C ASP A 134 -12.37 -8.80 -13.96
N GLY A 135 -11.07 -8.58 -13.99
CA GLY A 135 -10.27 -8.48 -15.20
C GLY A 135 -9.70 -9.84 -15.57
N ASN A 136 -10.17 -10.40 -16.69
CA ASN A 136 -9.63 -11.66 -17.22
C ASN A 136 -8.60 -11.36 -18.32
N TYR A 137 -7.35 -11.73 -18.04
CA TYR A 137 -6.23 -11.56 -18.93
C TYR A 137 -5.69 -12.94 -19.29
N GLY A 138 -6.15 -13.48 -20.41
CA GLY A 138 -5.69 -14.77 -20.88
C GLY A 138 -5.10 -14.68 -22.28
N PHE A 139 -4.00 -15.40 -22.50
CA PHE A 139 -3.36 -15.46 -23.80
C PHE A 139 -2.99 -16.90 -24.18
N PRO A 140 -3.16 -17.26 -25.47
CA PRO A 140 -2.80 -18.58 -25.95
C PRO A 140 -1.27 -18.74 -25.99
N VAL A 141 -0.78 -19.92 -25.60
CA VAL A 141 0.65 -20.25 -25.63
C VAL A 141 1.20 -20.22 -27.05
N GLU A 142 0.39 -20.59 -28.05
CA GLU A 142 0.77 -20.64 -29.47
C GLU A 142 1.28 -19.30 -30.03
N ARG A 143 0.91 -18.18 -29.40
CA ARG A 143 1.41 -16.85 -29.77
C ARG A 143 2.92 -16.72 -29.52
N TYR A 144 3.49 -17.58 -28.68
CA TYR A 144 4.87 -17.55 -28.22
C TYR A 144 5.54 -18.91 -28.51
N PRO A 145 6.20 -19.08 -29.67
CA PRO A 145 6.78 -20.35 -30.08
C PRO A 145 7.75 -20.95 -29.05
N LEU A 146 8.55 -20.11 -28.42
CA LEU A 146 9.52 -20.52 -27.40
C LEU A 146 8.83 -21.07 -26.14
N LEU A 147 7.73 -20.43 -25.70
CA LEU A 147 6.91 -20.95 -24.60
C LEU A 147 6.30 -22.30 -24.96
N GLY A 148 5.82 -22.45 -26.20
CA GLY A 148 5.30 -23.72 -26.71
C GLY A 148 6.34 -24.85 -26.66
N GLN A 149 7.60 -24.56 -26.98
CA GLN A 149 8.70 -25.52 -26.88
C GLN A 149 8.97 -25.94 -25.44
N TRP A 150 9.01 -24.99 -24.50
CA TRP A 150 9.21 -25.29 -23.08
C TRP A 150 8.08 -26.14 -22.50
N VAL A 151 6.83 -25.78 -22.81
CA VAL A 151 5.65 -26.54 -22.40
C VAL A 151 5.65 -27.95 -22.99
N SER A 152 6.01 -28.10 -24.27
CA SER A 152 6.05 -29.42 -24.94
C SER A 152 7.19 -30.31 -24.44
N ALA A 153 8.21 -29.72 -23.84
CA ALA A 153 9.32 -30.41 -23.19
C ALA A 153 9.06 -30.63 -21.69
N ASP A 154 7.84 -30.38 -21.22
CA ASP A 154 7.41 -30.48 -19.81
C ASP A 154 8.32 -29.71 -18.84
N ARG A 155 8.88 -28.57 -19.25
CA ARG A 155 9.78 -27.80 -18.40
C ARG A 155 9.01 -26.96 -17.39
N ASP A 156 9.45 -26.98 -16.13
CA ASP A 156 8.96 -26.06 -15.11
C ASP A 156 9.16 -24.60 -15.54
N LEU A 157 8.18 -23.75 -15.27
CA LEU A 157 8.19 -22.34 -15.66
C LEU A 157 8.13 -21.41 -14.45
N LEU A 158 8.90 -20.34 -14.51
CA LEU A 158 8.82 -19.19 -13.62
C LEU A 158 8.14 -18.03 -14.35
N ILE A 159 7.26 -17.35 -13.63
CA ILE A 159 6.42 -16.30 -14.19
C ILE A 159 6.49 -15.09 -13.29
N ASP A 160 6.99 -13.99 -13.84
CA ASP A 160 7.03 -12.68 -13.20
C ASP A 160 6.02 -11.76 -13.86
N GLY A 161 4.99 -11.41 -13.11
CA GLY A 161 3.91 -10.56 -13.54
C GLY A 161 3.97 -9.17 -12.92
N SER A 162 3.60 -8.18 -13.71
CA SER A 162 3.29 -6.85 -13.21
C SER A 162 2.02 -6.29 -13.83
N PHE A 163 1.21 -5.67 -12.99
CA PHE A 163 0.01 -4.98 -13.39
C PHE A 163 0.11 -3.52 -12.97
N THR A 164 0.19 -2.61 -13.94
CA THR A 164 0.27 -1.17 -13.69
C THR A 164 -1.10 -0.52 -13.90
N TYR A 165 -1.44 0.44 -13.05
CA TYR A 165 -2.68 1.20 -13.14
C TYR A 165 -2.51 2.58 -12.52
N ALA A 166 -3.40 3.51 -12.84
CA ALA A 166 -3.34 4.89 -12.40
C ALA A 166 -4.68 5.36 -11.81
N HIS A 167 -4.60 6.28 -10.85
CA HIS A 167 -5.76 7.00 -10.33
C HIS A 167 -5.35 8.41 -9.89
N ALA A 168 -6.11 9.43 -10.29
CA ALA A 168 -5.87 10.84 -9.95
C ALA A 168 -4.41 11.30 -10.18
N GLY A 169 -3.79 10.85 -11.28
CA GLY A 169 -2.41 11.21 -11.64
C GLY A 169 -1.32 10.47 -10.87
N ARG A 170 -1.66 9.50 -10.01
CA ARG A 170 -0.71 8.61 -9.32
C ARG A 170 -0.71 7.23 -9.96
N GLU A 171 0.48 6.65 -10.09
CA GLU A 171 0.66 5.29 -10.61
C GLU A 171 0.82 4.27 -9.48
N PHE A 172 0.32 3.07 -9.74
CA PHE A 172 0.34 1.95 -8.84
C PHE A 172 0.73 0.70 -9.62
N LYS A 173 1.32 -0.26 -8.92
CA LYS A 173 1.79 -1.50 -9.52
C LYS A 173 1.53 -2.67 -8.60
N SER A 174 0.82 -3.68 -9.10
CA SER A 174 0.77 -4.99 -8.49
C SER A 174 1.87 -5.84 -9.11
N LEU A 175 2.62 -6.55 -8.27
CA LEU A 175 3.62 -7.52 -8.68
C LEU A 175 3.15 -8.89 -8.26
N PHE A 176 3.31 -9.88 -9.12
CA PHE A 176 3.08 -11.27 -8.77
C PHE A 176 4.15 -12.17 -9.35
N GLN A 177 4.41 -13.28 -8.68
CA GLN A 177 5.29 -14.34 -9.14
C GLN A 177 4.52 -15.65 -9.06
N ALA A 178 4.59 -16.46 -10.09
CA ALA A 178 3.98 -17.78 -10.15
C ALA A 178 4.98 -18.83 -10.63
N LYS A 179 4.79 -20.07 -10.19
CA LYS A 179 5.57 -21.23 -10.65
C LYS A 179 4.65 -22.28 -11.21
N ILE A 180 4.87 -22.68 -12.46
CA ILE A 180 4.13 -23.78 -13.10
C ILE A 180 5.05 -25.01 -13.11
N TRP A 181 4.55 -26.10 -12.55
CA TRP A 181 5.29 -27.36 -12.41
C TRP A 181 4.76 -28.29 -13.48
N LEU A 182 5.59 -28.60 -14.47
CA LEU A 182 5.23 -29.46 -15.60
C LEU A 182 5.97 -30.80 -15.53
N GLU A 183 7.24 -30.78 -15.13
CA GLU A 183 8.09 -31.98 -15.04
C GLU A 183 7.76 -32.79 -13.78
N GLN A 184 7.55 -32.09 -12.68
CA GLN A 184 7.27 -32.70 -11.39
C GLN A 184 5.79 -33.06 -11.31
N GLU A 185 5.50 -34.26 -10.82
CA GLU A 185 4.14 -34.67 -10.44
C GLU A 185 3.53 -33.54 -9.61
N ARG A 186 2.42 -32.96 -10.10
CA ARG A 186 1.79 -31.76 -9.52
C ARG A 186 1.80 -31.90 -8.00
N SER A 187 2.19 -30.84 -7.29
CA SER A 187 2.02 -30.77 -5.82
C SER A 187 0.68 -31.42 -5.46
N PRO A 188 0.57 -32.26 -4.41
CA PRO A 188 -0.62 -33.06 -4.13
C PRO A 188 -1.94 -32.25 -4.08
N ASP A 189 -1.86 -30.94 -3.92
CA ASP A 189 -2.97 -29.99 -3.92
C ASP A 189 -3.39 -29.48 -5.32
N GLY A 190 -2.66 -29.81 -6.38
CA GLY A 190 -2.90 -29.40 -7.78
C GLY A 190 -2.74 -27.91 -8.08
N GLN A 191 -2.31 -27.10 -7.11
CA GLN A 191 -2.35 -25.63 -7.17
C GLN A 191 -1.02 -25.00 -7.61
N VAL A 192 -1.11 -23.95 -8.44
CA VAL A 192 0.00 -23.05 -8.77
C VAL A 192 0.41 -22.29 -7.51
N LYS A 193 1.72 -22.27 -7.18
CA LYS A 193 2.23 -21.41 -6.10
C LYS A 193 2.37 -19.98 -6.60
N ILE A 194 1.65 -19.08 -5.96
CA ILE A 194 1.59 -17.66 -6.32
C ILE A 194 2.00 -16.83 -5.10
N ASN A 195 2.92 -15.88 -5.32
CA ASN A 195 3.18 -14.79 -4.39
C ASN A 195 2.77 -13.48 -5.06
N TRP A 196 2.11 -12.56 -4.35
CA TRP A 196 1.70 -11.28 -4.91
C TRP A 196 1.77 -10.15 -3.88
N ARG A 197 2.01 -8.93 -4.37
CA ARG A 197 2.07 -7.72 -3.55
C ARG A 197 1.64 -6.49 -4.35
N ASN A 198 1.02 -5.53 -3.68
CA ASN A 198 0.70 -4.22 -4.22
C ASN A 198 1.73 -3.18 -3.76
N VAL A 199 2.26 -2.40 -4.69
CA VAL A 199 3.22 -1.32 -4.40
C VAL A 199 2.80 -0.03 -5.12
N THR A 200 3.12 1.11 -4.50
CA THR A 200 2.97 2.42 -5.16
C THR A 200 4.19 2.68 -6.03
N VAL A 201 3.99 3.24 -7.23
CA VAL A 201 5.07 3.66 -8.12
C VAL A 201 5.02 5.18 -8.20
N THR A 202 6.11 5.83 -7.80
CA THR A 202 6.25 7.30 -7.75
C THR A 202 6.09 7.92 -9.11
#